data_AF-A0A6P8IRY0-F1
#
_entry.id   AF-A0A6P8IRY0-F1
#
_cell.length_a   1.000
_cell.length_b   1.000
_cell.length_c   1.000
_cell.angle_alpha   90.00
_cell.angle_beta   90.00
_cell.angle_gamma   90.00
#
_symmetry.space_group_name_H-M   'P 1'
#
loop_
_entity.id
_entity.type
_entity.pdbx_description
1 polymer ?
#
loop_
_entity_poly.entity_id
_entity_poly.type
_entity_poly.pdbx_seq_one_letter_code
_entity_poly.pdbx_strand_id
1 'polypeptide(L)'
;MAKVSPLWKWLTILFIIISIALLIALIVVASKGDKKKEEAAVCASGMDVSVTLSSASGPPHQGLFDDLSALEIKKVRDYMFQVKPLDLKPNQELKINSNRIAIIQLYPPSKDDALAYLDQKKAMKPERQAIVVVFRGASQPAVVEEYIVGPVDAPTKHTLRKVDGREYPINFNARPFSTQEGIVLHNVIFTDVGRKAHDLINESYDGYSYGDNCVEKCLFVQFAAPMGLTSKTRDNWFGFYRHDLPFYIHPLNFEFYVNHAGSDPSKWRVEKVLYNDQLFDSVEELMAAYRNASLIKTFIPALSDEEKKGQTH
;
A
#
# COMPACT_ATOMS: atom_id res chain seq x y z
N MET A 1 -12.62 51.35 71.42
CA MET A 1 -12.33 51.01 70.01
C MET A 1 -10.81 50.93 69.85
N ALA A 2 -10.26 49.73 69.65
CA ALA A 2 -8.82 49.54 69.50
C ALA A 2 -8.37 50.04 68.12
N LYS A 3 -7.40 50.96 68.09
CA LYS A 3 -6.74 51.45 66.86
C LYS A 3 -5.98 50.28 66.23
N VAL A 4 -6.53 49.70 65.16
CA VAL A 4 -5.82 48.71 64.34
C VAL A 4 -4.62 49.41 63.69
N SER A 5 -3.42 48.94 64.00
CA SER A 5 -2.19 49.55 63.50
C SER A 5 -2.09 49.39 61.98
N PRO A 6 -1.60 50.41 61.23
CA PRO A 6 -1.52 50.37 59.76
C PRO A 6 -0.48 49.37 59.23
N LEU A 7 0.20 48.65 60.13
CA LEU A 7 1.29 47.71 59.85
C LEU A 7 0.84 46.54 58.95
N TRP A 8 -0.39 46.06 59.12
CA TRP A 8 -0.93 45.00 58.28
C TRP A 8 -1.15 45.45 56.83
N LYS A 9 -1.51 46.72 56.60
CA LYS A 9 -1.67 47.28 55.25
C LYS A 9 -0.33 47.32 54.51
N TRP A 10 0.73 47.71 55.19
CA TRP A 10 2.09 47.71 54.62
C TRP A 10 2.60 46.29 54.35
N LEU A 11 2.32 45.34 55.24
CA LEU A 11 2.63 43.92 55.02
C LEU A 11 1.87 43.35 53.81
N THR A 12 0.58 43.68 53.64
CA THR A 12 -0.18 43.24 52.46
C THR A 12 0.34 43.84 51.16
N ILE A 13 0.74 45.13 51.16
CA ILE A 13 1.32 45.77 49.98
C ILE A 13 2.66 45.13 49.62
N LEU A 14 3.52 44.87 50.62
CA LEU A 14 4.79 44.18 50.41
C LEU A 14 4.58 42.78 49.83
N PHE A 15 3.61 42.02 50.34
CA PHE A 15 3.32 40.67 49.86
C PHE A 15 2.82 40.68 48.41
N ILE A 16 1.95 41.64 48.04
CA ILE A 16 1.47 41.81 46.66
C ILE A 16 2.62 42.13 45.71
N ILE A 17 3.55 43.02 46.11
CA ILE A 17 4.71 43.37 45.29
C ILE A 17 5.61 42.15 45.06
N ILE A 18 5.86 41.35 46.10
CA ILE A 18 6.67 40.13 46.00
C ILE A 18 5.99 39.09 45.09
N SER A 19 4.67 38.89 45.23
CA SER A 19 3.91 37.98 44.36
C SER A 19 3.94 38.41 42.90
N ILE A 20 3.82 39.70 42.60
CA ILE A 20 3.91 40.22 41.23
C ILE A 20 5.32 40.03 40.67
N ALA A 21 6.37 40.30 41.46
CA ALA A 21 7.74 40.12 41.04
C ALA A 21 8.06 38.64 40.73
N LEU A 22 7.57 37.70 41.55
CA LEU A 22 7.72 36.26 41.30
C LEU A 22 6.97 35.81 40.04
N LEU A 23 5.77 36.37 39.80
CA LEU A 23 4.97 36.03 38.62
C LEU A 23 5.65 36.53 37.33
N ILE A 24 6.24 37.74 37.35
CA ILE A 24 7.04 38.26 36.23
C ILE A 24 8.29 37.39 36.01
N ALA A 25 9.00 37.01 37.07
CA ALA A 25 10.17 36.14 36.97
C ALA A 25 9.83 34.77 36.35
N LEU A 26 8.70 34.16 36.74
CA LEU A 26 8.20 32.92 36.15
C LEU A 26 7.86 33.07 34.67
N ILE A 27 7.20 34.17 34.26
CA ILE A 27 6.92 34.45 32.85
C ILE A 27 8.22 34.62 32.06
N VAL A 28 9.22 35.31 32.60
CA VAL A 28 10.52 35.50 31.93
C VAL A 28 11.27 34.17 31.79
N VAL A 29 11.23 33.31 32.79
CA VAL A 29 11.87 31.98 32.72
C VAL A 29 11.11 31.05 31.75
N ALA A 30 9.77 31.03 31.79
CA ALA A 30 8.96 30.24 30.87
C ALA A 30 9.07 30.72 29.42
N SER A 31 9.17 32.03 29.19
CA SER A 31 9.37 32.62 27.85
C SER A 31 10.82 32.57 27.35
N LYS A 32 11.78 32.27 28.24
CA LYS A 32 13.16 31.93 27.89
C LYS A 32 13.36 30.44 27.55
N GLY A 33 12.31 29.63 27.61
CA GLY A 33 12.32 28.27 27.08
C GLY A 33 12.63 28.28 25.58
N ASP A 34 13.86 27.86 25.26
CA ASP A 34 14.42 27.57 23.95
C ASP A 34 13.72 28.16 22.73
N LYS A 35 14.02 29.44 22.45
CA LYS A 35 13.99 29.94 21.06
C LYS A 35 15.19 29.38 20.29
N LYS A 36 15.23 28.04 20.13
CA LYS A 36 15.92 27.48 18.97
C LYS A 36 15.07 27.88 17.76
N LYS A 37 15.58 28.80 16.97
CA LYS A 37 15.11 28.99 15.59
C LYS A 37 15.30 27.65 14.88
N GLU A 38 14.23 26.87 14.81
CA GLU A 38 14.09 25.84 13.79
C GLU A 38 13.87 26.60 12.47
N GLU A 39 14.97 27.05 11.86
CA GLU A 39 14.99 27.16 10.41
C GLU A 39 14.84 25.73 9.91
N ALA A 40 13.65 25.39 9.42
CA ALA A 40 13.46 24.18 8.65
C ALA A 40 14.45 24.23 7.49
N ALA A 41 15.52 23.45 7.60
CA ALA A 41 16.49 23.28 6.54
C ALA A 41 15.75 22.66 5.35
N VAL A 42 15.43 23.49 4.37
CA VAL A 42 15.08 23.06 3.02
C VAL A 42 16.21 22.13 2.59
N CYS A 43 15.88 20.88 2.28
CA CYS A 43 16.87 19.86 1.91
C CYS A 43 17.77 20.42 0.80
N ALA A 44 19.04 20.66 1.13
CA ALA A 44 20.04 21.02 0.15
C ALA A 44 20.24 19.83 -0.78
N SER A 45 19.89 20.01 -2.04
CA SER A 45 20.14 19.04 -3.11
C SER A 45 21.65 18.85 -3.23
N GLY A 46 22.13 17.61 -2.99
CA GLY A 46 23.54 17.26 -3.16
C GLY A 46 24.24 16.60 -1.97
N MET A 47 23.53 16.12 -0.94
CA MET A 47 24.13 15.09 -0.08
C MET A 47 24.02 13.75 -0.77
N ASP A 48 25.18 13.22 -1.17
CA ASP A 48 25.37 11.81 -1.48
C ASP A 48 25.04 11.03 -0.20
N VAL A 49 23.75 10.72 -0.02
CA VAL A 49 23.28 9.84 1.05
C VAL A 49 23.74 8.45 0.64
N SER A 50 25.01 8.16 0.91
CA SER A 50 25.42 6.81 1.22
C SER A 50 24.63 6.47 2.47
N VAL A 51 23.43 5.90 2.27
CA VAL A 51 22.72 5.13 3.28
C VAL A 51 23.66 3.99 3.59
N THR A 52 24.62 4.28 4.46
CA THR A 52 25.27 3.25 5.21
C THR A 52 24.12 2.73 6.04
N LEU A 53 23.54 1.59 5.65
CA LEU A 53 22.85 0.74 6.58
C LEU A 53 23.90 0.44 7.64
N SER A 54 24.02 1.33 8.62
CA SER A 54 24.69 1.05 9.87
C SER A 54 23.88 -0.13 10.40
N SER A 55 24.42 -1.34 10.19
CA SER A 55 23.97 -2.50 10.91
C SER A 55 24.00 -2.05 12.35
N ALA A 56 22.82 -1.85 12.93
CA ALA A 56 22.71 -1.46 14.32
C ALA A 56 23.49 -2.51 15.10
N SER A 57 24.65 -2.12 15.62
CA SER A 57 25.54 -2.95 16.42
C SER A 57 25.00 -3.08 17.84
N GLY A 58 23.69 -3.22 17.96
CA GLY A 58 22.99 -3.73 19.14
C GLY A 58 22.68 -5.22 18.97
N PRO A 59 22.26 -5.93 20.03
CA PRO A 59 21.80 -7.29 19.88
C PRO A 59 20.67 -7.33 18.83
N PRO A 60 20.64 -8.35 17.96
CA PRO A 60 19.79 -8.35 16.77
C PRO A 60 18.32 -8.28 17.20
N HIS A 61 17.68 -7.12 17.04
CA HIS A 61 16.24 -6.83 17.25
C HIS A 61 15.46 -7.94 17.96
N GLN A 62 15.33 -7.85 19.29
CA GLN A 62 14.58 -8.81 20.09
C GLN A 62 13.57 -8.14 21.03
N GLY A 63 13.11 -6.92 20.74
CA GLY A 63 11.96 -6.35 21.44
C GLY A 63 10.73 -7.26 21.31
N LEU A 64 9.83 -7.20 22.28
CA LEU A 64 8.62 -8.03 22.29
C LEU A 64 7.72 -7.75 21.07
N PHE A 65 7.76 -6.51 20.57
CA PHE A 65 6.96 -6.02 19.46
C PHE A 65 7.79 -5.58 18.25
N ASP A 66 9.11 -5.82 18.27
CA ASP A 66 9.95 -5.55 17.11
C ASP A 66 9.51 -6.45 15.95
N ASP A 67 9.41 -5.86 14.76
CA ASP A 67 9.19 -6.59 13.52
C ASP A 67 10.21 -7.73 13.34
N LEU A 68 9.89 -8.66 12.43
CA LEU A 68 10.79 -9.75 12.13
C LEU A 68 12.04 -9.22 11.41
N SER A 69 13.21 -9.63 11.91
CA SER A 69 14.47 -9.43 11.21
C SER A 69 14.50 -10.19 9.88
N ALA A 70 15.34 -9.74 8.94
CA ALA A 70 15.54 -10.44 7.67
C ALA A 70 15.95 -11.92 7.84
N LEU A 71 16.71 -12.23 8.91
CA LEU A 71 17.11 -13.60 9.23
C LEU A 71 15.93 -14.45 9.73
N GLU A 72 15.07 -13.91 10.61
CA GLU A 72 13.84 -14.57 11.06
C GLU A 72 12.90 -14.83 9.87
N ILE A 73 12.68 -13.82 9.00
CA ILE A 73 11.86 -13.97 7.80
C ILE A 73 12.42 -15.09 6.90
N LYS A 74 13.75 -15.12 6.68
CA LYS A 74 14.39 -16.16 5.87
C LYS A 74 14.17 -17.56 6.46
N LYS A 75 14.38 -17.73 7.77
CA LYS A 75 14.17 -19.02 8.46
C LYS A 75 12.72 -19.49 8.37
N VAL A 76 11.76 -18.60 8.63
CA VAL A 76 10.32 -18.90 8.51
C VAL A 76 9.96 -19.29 7.08
N ARG A 77 10.44 -18.53 6.09
CA ARG A 77 10.24 -18.83 4.67
C ARG A 77 10.78 -20.22 4.32
N ASP A 78 12.03 -20.49 4.65
CA ASP A 78 12.72 -21.73 4.30
C ASP A 78 12.05 -22.94 4.96
N TYR A 79 11.57 -22.81 6.20
CA TYR A 79 10.72 -23.81 6.87
C TYR A 79 9.42 -24.05 6.10
N MET A 80 8.70 -22.99 5.72
CA MET A 80 7.42 -23.11 5.01
C MET A 80 7.58 -23.82 3.66
N PHE A 81 8.69 -23.60 2.94
CA PHE A 81 9.01 -24.34 1.70
C PHE A 81 9.22 -25.85 1.92
N GLN A 82 9.57 -26.29 3.14
CA GLN A 82 9.71 -27.72 3.47
C GLN A 82 8.36 -28.39 3.79
N VAL A 83 7.30 -27.61 4.02
CA VAL A 83 5.96 -28.13 4.30
C VAL A 83 5.32 -28.67 3.01
N LYS A 84 5.58 -29.95 2.72
CA LYS A 84 5.18 -30.63 1.47
C LYS A 84 3.72 -30.39 1.04
N PRO A 85 2.71 -30.44 1.94
CA PRO A 85 1.31 -30.22 1.54
C PRO A 85 0.99 -28.82 1.00
N LEU A 86 1.87 -27.82 1.18
CA LEU A 86 1.67 -26.47 0.64
C LEU A 86 2.08 -26.35 -0.84
N ASP A 87 3.00 -27.20 -1.31
CA ASP A 87 3.56 -27.17 -2.68
C ASP A 87 3.95 -25.74 -3.15
N LEU A 88 4.67 -25.01 -2.29
CA LEU A 88 5.05 -23.62 -2.57
C LEU A 88 6.05 -23.55 -3.72
N LYS A 89 5.84 -22.58 -4.63
CA LYS A 89 6.75 -22.32 -5.76
C LYS A 89 7.68 -21.14 -5.47
N PRO A 90 8.96 -21.19 -5.90
CA PRO A 90 9.89 -20.08 -5.77
C PRO A 90 9.53 -18.92 -6.70
N ASN A 91 10.05 -17.73 -6.41
CA ASN A 91 9.68 -16.48 -7.11
C ASN A 91 9.83 -16.54 -8.64
N GLN A 92 10.85 -17.22 -9.15
CA GLN A 92 11.12 -17.34 -10.59
C GLN A 92 10.05 -18.13 -11.35
N GLU A 93 9.27 -18.97 -10.66
CA GLU A 93 8.25 -19.84 -11.25
C GLU A 93 6.83 -19.37 -10.95
N LEU A 94 6.66 -18.19 -10.34
CA LEU A 94 5.36 -17.73 -9.87
C LEU A 94 4.45 -17.33 -11.02
N LYS A 95 3.43 -18.15 -11.23
CA LYS A 95 2.22 -17.81 -11.97
C LYS A 95 1.12 -17.39 -11.00
N ILE A 96 0.07 -16.77 -11.51
CA ILE A 96 -1.09 -16.41 -10.68
C ILE A 96 -1.79 -17.64 -10.06
N ASN A 97 -1.70 -18.80 -10.73
CA ASN A 97 -2.20 -20.08 -10.23
C ASN A 97 -1.16 -20.90 -9.48
N SER A 98 -0.04 -20.32 -9.04
CA SER A 98 0.92 -21.02 -8.17
C SER A 98 0.51 -20.91 -6.69
N ASN A 99 0.86 -21.91 -5.89
CA ASN A 99 0.87 -21.76 -4.44
C ASN A 99 2.10 -20.95 -4.03
N ARG A 100 1.93 -19.87 -3.28
CA ARG A 100 3.02 -18.96 -2.93
C ARG A 100 2.81 -18.25 -1.60
N ILE A 101 3.92 -17.89 -0.97
CA ILE A 101 3.92 -16.99 0.18
C ILE A 101 3.69 -15.56 -0.33
N ALA A 102 2.68 -14.89 0.23
CA ALA A 102 2.38 -13.49 -0.07
C ALA A 102 2.97 -12.55 0.97
N ILE A 103 2.85 -12.88 2.25
CA ILE A 103 3.29 -12.04 3.37
C ILE A 103 3.92 -12.92 4.45
N ILE A 104 5.00 -12.43 5.06
CA ILE A 104 5.55 -12.94 6.33
C ILE A 104 5.71 -11.71 7.23
N GLN A 105 5.05 -11.71 8.38
CA GLN A 105 5.15 -10.62 9.35
C GLN A 105 5.07 -11.17 10.78
N LEU A 106 5.42 -10.35 11.77
CA LEU A 106 5.32 -10.71 13.18
C LEU A 106 3.88 -11.06 13.53
N TYR A 107 3.69 -12.15 14.28
CA TYR A 107 2.45 -12.39 15.01
C TYR A 107 2.65 -11.93 16.45
N PRO A 108 2.04 -10.79 16.86
CA PRO A 108 2.24 -10.26 18.19
C PRO A 108 1.75 -11.24 19.27
N PRO A 109 2.42 -11.31 20.43
CA PRO A 109 1.96 -12.12 21.55
C PRO A 109 0.61 -11.61 22.06
N SER A 110 -0.12 -12.45 22.80
CA SER A 110 -1.32 -12.01 23.50
C SER A 110 -0.99 -10.88 24.48
N LYS A 111 -1.96 -10.01 24.74
CA LYS A 111 -1.78 -8.91 25.72
C LYS A 111 -1.42 -9.46 27.10
N ASP A 112 -2.04 -10.57 27.51
CA ASP A 112 -1.83 -11.16 28.82
C ASP A 112 -0.40 -11.71 28.97
N ASP A 113 0.10 -12.42 27.95
CA ASP A 113 1.48 -12.93 27.93
C ASP A 113 2.50 -11.78 27.89
N ALA A 114 2.20 -10.74 27.11
CA ALA A 114 3.04 -9.56 27.02
C ALA A 114 3.15 -8.84 28.37
N LEU A 115 2.02 -8.60 29.05
CA LEU A 115 2.00 -7.97 30.37
C LEU A 115 2.67 -8.84 31.43
N ALA A 116 2.44 -10.16 31.43
CA ALA A 116 3.07 -11.07 32.37
C ALA A 116 4.62 -10.99 32.31
N TYR A 117 5.17 -10.86 31.10
CA TYR A 117 6.59 -10.66 30.86
C TYR A 117 7.08 -9.24 31.25
N LEU A 118 6.38 -8.20 30.80
CA LEU A 118 6.79 -6.81 30.98
C LEU A 118 6.66 -6.33 32.44
N ASP A 119 5.65 -6.79 33.16
CA ASP A 119 5.43 -6.47 34.59
C ASP A 119 6.39 -7.23 35.51
N GLN A 120 7.41 -7.90 34.96
CA GLN A 120 8.49 -8.60 35.68
C GLN A 120 7.99 -9.66 36.66
N LYS A 121 6.81 -10.24 36.40
CA LYS A 121 6.20 -11.29 37.23
C LYS A 121 6.89 -12.67 37.10
N LYS A 122 8.19 -12.70 36.79
CA LYS A 122 9.00 -13.91 36.48
C LYS A 122 8.53 -14.72 35.27
N ALA A 123 7.63 -14.20 34.44
CA ALA A 123 7.21 -14.89 33.22
C ALA A 123 8.34 -14.89 32.18
N MET A 124 8.53 -16.01 31.49
CA MET A 124 9.46 -16.09 30.37
C MET A 124 8.96 -15.20 29.22
N LYS A 125 9.90 -14.67 28.43
CA LYS A 125 9.56 -13.92 27.22
C LYS A 125 8.71 -14.80 26.30
N PRO A 126 7.54 -14.32 25.82
CA PRO A 126 6.70 -15.07 24.90
C PRO A 126 7.48 -15.50 23.65
N GLU A 127 7.16 -16.70 23.16
CA GLU A 127 7.72 -17.23 21.92
C GLU A 127 7.38 -16.25 20.77
N ARG A 128 8.39 -15.79 20.04
CA ARG A 128 8.18 -14.96 18.84
C ARG A 128 7.65 -15.86 17.72
N GLN A 129 6.53 -15.46 17.13
CA GLN A 129 5.86 -16.18 16.06
C GLN A 129 5.68 -15.26 14.85
N ALA A 130 5.48 -15.86 13.68
CA ALA A 130 5.17 -15.17 12.44
C ALA A 130 3.79 -15.57 11.94
N ILE A 131 3.05 -14.64 11.36
CA ILE A 131 1.92 -14.95 10.49
C ILE A 131 2.41 -14.99 9.05
N VAL A 132 2.16 -16.11 8.37
CA VAL A 132 2.50 -16.36 6.99
C VAL A 132 1.23 -16.48 6.17
N VAL A 133 1.01 -15.55 5.25
CA VAL A 133 -0.13 -15.58 4.33
C VAL A 133 0.29 -16.31 3.07
N VAL A 134 -0.45 -17.36 2.72
CA VAL A 134 -0.21 -18.21 1.56
C VAL A 134 -1.39 -18.06 0.59
N PHE A 135 -1.09 -17.69 -0.65
CA PHE A 135 -2.04 -17.77 -1.76
C PHE A 135 -1.95 -19.15 -2.37
N ARG A 136 -3.03 -19.93 -2.29
CA ARG A 136 -3.10 -21.28 -2.84
C ARG A 136 -3.77 -21.28 -4.21
N GLY A 137 -3.14 -20.61 -5.16
CA GLY A 137 -3.67 -20.44 -6.52
C GLY A 137 -3.83 -21.73 -7.30
N ALA A 138 -3.06 -22.79 -6.97
CA ALA A 138 -3.11 -24.08 -7.64
C ALA A 138 -4.16 -25.03 -7.06
N SER A 139 -4.72 -24.69 -5.90
CA SER A 139 -5.74 -25.52 -5.22
C SER A 139 -7.09 -25.40 -5.91
N GLN A 140 -7.97 -26.38 -5.70
CA GLN A 140 -9.32 -26.43 -6.27
C GLN A 140 -10.36 -26.57 -5.14
N PRO A 141 -11.10 -25.50 -4.79
CA PRO A 141 -10.97 -24.13 -5.29
C PRO A 141 -9.68 -23.44 -4.80
N ALA A 142 -9.26 -22.39 -5.50
CA ALA A 142 -8.17 -21.53 -5.03
C ALA A 142 -8.59 -20.80 -3.75
N VAL A 143 -7.67 -20.67 -2.78
CA VAL A 143 -7.95 -20.09 -1.46
C VAL A 143 -6.78 -19.25 -0.95
N VAL A 144 -7.04 -18.40 0.05
CA VAL A 144 -6.00 -17.78 0.89
C VAL A 144 -5.98 -18.50 2.24
N GLU A 145 -4.79 -18.82 2.72
CA GLU A 145 -4.57 -19.43 4.03
C GLU A 145 -3.58 -18.59 4.83
N GLU A 146 -3.81 -18.50 6.14
CA GLU A 146 -2.93 -17.79 7.06
C GLU A 146 -2.40 -18.82 8.07
N TYR A 147 -1.08 -18.87 8.27
CA TYR A 147 -0.44 -19.79 9.19
C TYR A 147 0.29 -19.03 10.29
N ILE A 148 0.16 -19.50 11.53
CA ILE A 148 1.03 -19.07 12.62
C ILE A 148 2.21 -20.03 12.67
N VAL A 149 3.43 -19.52 12.51
CA VAL A 149 4.68 -20.27 12.43
C VAL A 149 5.61 -19.85 13.57
N GLY A 150 6.20 -20.81 14.28
CA GLY A 150 7.13 -20.49 15.34
C GLY A 150 7.95 -21.67 15.86
N PRO A 151 8.91 -21.43 16.76
CA PRO A 151 9.56 -20.12 17.02
C PRO A 151 10.23 -19.54 15.76
N VAL A 152 10.28 -18.23 15.58
CA VAL A 152 10.83 -17.63 14.33
C VAL A 152 12.35 -17.79 14.15
N ASP A 153 13.09 -17.97 15.23
CA ASP A 153 14.54 -18.18 15.24
C ASP A 153 14.94 -19.64 14.95
N ALA A 154 14.05 -20.59 15.22
CA ALA A 154 14.18 -22.00 14.84
C ALA A 154 12.78 -22.61 14.58
N PRO A 155 12.17 -22.34 13.40
CA PRO A 155 10.80 -22.78 13.14
C PRO A 155 10.67 -24.30 13.16
N THR A 156 9.71 -24.79 13.95
CA THR A 156 9.47 -26.23 14.11
C THR A 156 8.00 -26.60 13.92
N LYS A 157 7.08 -25.65 14.14
CA LYS A 157 5.63 -25.86 14.04
C LYS A 157 4.97 -24.76 13.23
N HIS A 158 3.86 -25.12 12.58
CA HIS A 158 2.91 -24.19 12.00
C HIS A 158 1.48 -24.66 12.29
N THR A 159 0.55 -23.71 12.39
CA THR A 159 -0.87 -23.99 12.57
C THR A 159 -1.70 -23.10 11.66
N LEU A 160 -2.78 -23.64 11.10
CA LEU A 160 -3.71 -22.84 10.31
C LEU A 160 -4.45 -21.88 11.24
N ARG A 161 -4.35 -20.58 10.97
CA ARG A 161 -4.98 -19.54 11.77
C ARG A 161 -6.48 -19.51 11.52
N LYS A 162 -7.25 -19.53 12.61
CA LYS A 162 -8.69 -19.28 12.63
C LYS A 162 -8.96 -18.05 13.48
N VAL A 163 -9.85 -17.18 12.99
CA VAL A 163 -10.29 -15.96 13.66
C VAL A 163 -11.80 -16.03 13.77
N ASP A 164 -12.31 -15.84 14.99
CA ASP A 164 -13.75 -15.89 15.25
C ASP A 164 -14.50 -14.84 14.42
N GLY A 165 -15.66 -15.22 13.89
CA GLY A 165 -16.48 -14.35 13.05
C GLY A 165 -16.01 -14.17 11.61
N ARG A 166 -14.91 -14.83 11.18
CA ARG A 166 -14.45 -14.81 9.78
C ARG A 166 -14.93 -16.04 9.01
N GLU A 167 -15.39 -15.85 7.77
CA GLU A 167 -15.73 -16.95 6.84
C GLU A 167 -14.45 -17.68 6.39
N TYR A 168 -14.51 -19.02 6.39
CA TYR A 168 -13.43 -19.88 5.90
C TYR A 168 -13.97 -20.94 4.92
N PRO A 169 -13.18 -21.37 3.92
CA PRO A 169 -11.85 -20.86 3.57
C PRO A 169 -11.89 -19.41 3.08
N ILE A 170 -10.79 -18.65 3.26
CA ILE A 170 -10.74 -17.27 2.76
C ILE A 170 -10.73 -17.34 1.24
N ASN A 171 -11.71 -16.70 0.60
CA ASN A 171 -11.85 -16.73 -0.84
C ASN A 171 -10.63 -16.08 -1.53
N PHE A 172 -10.12 -16.72 -2.59
CA PHE A 172 -8.97 -16.22 -3.36
C PHE A 172 -9.17 -14.83 -3.97
N ASN A 173 -10.42 -14.42 -4.19
CA ASN A 173 -10.77 -13.10 -4.71
C ASN A 173 -10.55 -11.97 -3.71
N ALA A 174 -10.51 -12.27 -2.41
CA ALA A 174 -10.21 -11.30 -1.36
C ALA A 174 -8.71 -10.96 -1.24
N ARG A 175 -7.83 -11.58 -2.06
CA ARG A 175 -6.39 -11.32 -2.00
C ARG A 175 -6.04 -9.88 -2.44
N PRO A 176 -4.99 -9.28 -1.87
CA PRO A 176 -4.39 -8.06 -2.41
C PRO A 176 -4.01 -8.20 -3.90
N PHE A 177 -4.11 -7.10 -4.64
CA PHE A 177 -3.57 -7.03 -6.00
C PHE A 177 -2.05 -7.25 -5.97
N SER A 178 -1.54 -7.99 -6.94
CA SER A 178 -0.13 -8.40 -6.95
C SER A 178 0.53 -8.12 -8.30
N THR A 179 1.84 -7.95 -8.31
CA THR A 179 2.62 -7.73 -9.54
C THR A 179 2.38 -8.83 -10.58
N GLN A 180 2.30 -10.09 -10.17
CA GLN A 180 2.03 -11.22 -11.07
C GLN A 180 0.65 -11.10 -11.74
N GLU A 181 -0.34 -10.62 -11.00
CA GLU A 181 -1.67 -10.37 -11.55
C GLU A 181 -1.65 -9.24 -12.57
N GLY A 182 -0.95 -8.14 -12.26
CA GLY A 182 -0.73 -7.04 -13.20
C GLY A 182 -0.04 -7.47 -14.49
N ILE A 183 0.99 -8.33 -14.41
CA ILE A 183 1.69 -8.88 -15.58
C ILE A 183 0.73 -9.69 -16.47
N VAL A 184 -0.10 -10.53 -15.87
CA VAL A 184 -1.05 -11.37 -16.63
C VAL A 184 -2.14 -10.51 -17.26
N LEU A 185 -2.69 -9.54 -16.52
CA LEU A 185 -3.66 -8.57 -17.04
C LEU A 185 -3.10 -7.76 -18.20
N HIS A 186 -1.86 -7.29 -18.08
CA HIS A 186 -1.15 -6.59 -19.16
C HIS A 186 -1.10 -7.46 -20.43
N ASN A 187 -0.57 -8.68 -20.31
CA ASN A 187 -0.33 -9.57 -21.45
C ASN A 187 -1.62 -10.04 -22.13
N VAL A 188 -2.67 -10.33 -21.36
CA VAL A 188 -3.87 -11.02 -21.86
C VAL A 188 -5.00 -10.04 -22.17
N ILE A 189 -5.16 -8.99 -21.37
CA ILE A 189 -6.30 -8.06 -21.47
C ILE A 189 -5.86 -6.72 -22.03
N PHE A 190 -4.92 -6.03 -21.39
CA PHE A 190 -4.64 -4.63 -21.73
C PHE A 190 -4.03 -4.49 -23.11
N THR A 191 -3.09 -5.38 -23.48
CA THR A 191 -2.51 -5.39 -24.83
C THR A 191 -3.56 -5.74 -25.89
N ASP A 192 -4.51 -6.60 -25.58
CA ASP A 192 -5.63 -6.92 -26.49
C ASP A 192 -6.54 -5.71 -26.70
N VAL A 193 -6.94 -5.02 -25.62
CA VAL A 193 -7.73 -3.78 -25.67
C VAL A 193 -6.99 -2.71 -26.48
N GLY A 194 -5.73 -2.43 -26.14
CA GLY A 194 -4.93 -1.40 -26.81
C GLY A 194 -4.71 -1.68 -28.29
N ARG A 195 -4.50 -2.95 -28.66
CA ARG A 195 -4.36 -3.37 -30.07
C ARG A 195 -5.67 -3.21 -30.84
N LYS A 196 -6.80 -3.65 -30.27
CA LYS A 196 -8.12 -3.57 -30.93
C LYS A 196 -8.60 -2.12 -31.09
N ALA A 197 -8.30 -1.27 -30.12
CA ALA A 197 -8.71 0.13 -30.10
C ALA A 197 -7.64 1.11 -30.59
N HIS A 198 -6.57 0.62 -31.23
CA HIS A 198 -5.39 1.40 -31.58
C HIS A 198 -5.73 2.70 -32.33
N ASP A 199 -6.50 2.61 -33.42
CA ASP A 199 -6.83 3.76 -34.27
C ASP A 199 -7.62 4.81 -33.50
N LEU A 200 -8.59 4.39 -32.69
CA LEU A 200 -9.40 5.28 -31.86
C LEU A 200 -8.56 5.98 -30.80
N ILE A 201 -7.69 5.23 -30.11
CA ILE A 201 -6.78 5.76 -29.09
C ILE A 201 -5.82 6.78 -29.71
N ASN A 202 -5.22 6.44 -30.85
CA ASN A 202 -4.28 7.29 -31.56
C ASN A 202 -4.93 8.61 -32.00
N GLU A 203 -6.13 8.53 -32.61
CA GLU A 203 -6.87 9.71 -33.06
C GLU A 203 -7.34 10.56 -31.87
N SER A 204 -7.90 9.93 -30.83
CA SER A 204 -8.51 10.65 -29.70
C SER A 204 -7.48 11.33 -28.81
N TYR A 205 -6.27 10.78 -28.72
CA TYR A 205 -5.27 11.21 -27.75
C TYR A 205 -4.00 11.69 -28.44
N ASP A 206 -4.12 12.31 -29.61
CA ASP A 206 -3.02 13.00 -30.29
C ASP A 206 -1.76 12.12 -30.45
N GLY A 207 -1.93 10.94 -31.04
CA GLY A 207 -0.83 10.03 -31.36
C GLY A 207 -0.34 9.14 -30.22
N TYR A 208 -0.97 9.20 -29.04
CA TYR A 208 -0.66 8.25 -27.96
C TYR A 208 -1.09 6.82 -28.35
N SER A 209 -0.38 5.82 -27.83
CA SER A 209 -0.68 4.41 -28.07
C SER A 209 -0.30 3.53 -26.87
N TYR A 210 -0.82 2.30 -26.87
CA TYR A 210 -0.54 1.29 -25.85
C TYR A 210 0.04 0.02 -26.47
N GLY A 211 0.96 -0.64 -25.77
CA GLY A 211 1.59 -1.89 -26.20
C GLY A 211 2.79 -1.71 -27.13
N ASP A 212 3.09 -2.73 -27.93
CA ASP A 212 4.31 -2.83 -28.74
C ASP A 212 4.50 -1.70 -29.77
N ASN A 213 3.40 -1.02 -30.13
CA ASN A 213 3.43 0.08 -31.10
C ASN A 213 3.84 1.41 -30.47
N CYS A 214 4.10 1.47 -29.16
CA CYS A 214 4.53 2.70 -28.53
C CYS A 214 6.04 2.90 -28.58
N VAL A 215 6.47 4.07 -29.05
CA VAL A 215 7.86 4.53 -29.01
C VAL A 215 8.04 5.76 -28.10
N GLU A 216 7.24 6.82 -28.31
CA GLU A 216 7.38 8.08 -27.55
C GLU A 216 6.14 8.41 -26.71
N LYS A 217 4.95 8.44 -27.32
CA LYS A 217 3.69 8.80 -26.66
C LYS A 217 3.00 7.57 -26.07
N CYS A 218 3.52 7.08 -24.94
CA CYS A 218 3.05 5.83 -24.34
C CYS A 218 1.95 6.00 -23.32
N LEU A 219 0.96 5.13 -23.43
CA LEU A 219 -0.04 4.92 -22.41
C LEU A 219 0.39 3.81 -21.46
N PHE A 220 -0.01 3.94 -20.21
CA PHE A 220 0.01 2.89 -19.21
C PHE A 220 -1.38 2.73 -18.61
N VAL A 221 -1.59 1.68 -17.83
CA VAL A 221 -2.90 1.39 -17.22
C VAL A 221 -2.84 1.64 -15.72
N GLN A 222 -3.84 2.35 -15.19
CA GLN A 222 -4.13 2.42 -13.76
C GLN A 222 -5.50 1.79 -13.48
N PHE A 223 -5.73 1.49 -12.20
CA PHE A 223 -6.94 0.84 -11.73
C PHE A 223 -7.63 1.64 -10.63
N ALA A 224 -8.95 1.52 -10.55
CA ALA A 224 -9.74 2.06 -9.45
C ALA A 224 -9.71 1.12 -8.22
N ALA A 225 -10.29 1.54 -7.11
CA ALA A 225 -10.56 0.67 -5.97
C ALA A 225 -12.07 0.72 -5.65
N PRO A 226 -12.66 -0.33 -5.05
CA PRO A 226 -12.05 -1.59 -4.61
C PRO A 226 -11.84 -2.63 -5.73
N MET A 227 -11.08 -3.69 -5.44
CA MET A 227 -10.87 -4.86 -6.32
C MET A 227 -12.04 -5.86 -6.19
N GLY A 228 -13.22 -5.45 -6.63
CA GLY A 228 -14.50 -6.15 -6.43
C GLY A 228 -15.28 -5.61 -5.22
N LEU A 229 -16.59 -5.82 -5.24
CA LEU A 229 -17.53 -5.28 -4.23
C LEU A 229 -17.70 -6.18 -2.99
N THR A 230 -17.30 -7.44 -3.08
CA THR A 230 -17.41 -8.46 -2.02
C THR A 230 -16.16 -9.32 -1.95
N SER A 231 -16.00 -10.14 -0.90
CA SER A 231 -14.91 -11.12 -0.80
C SER A 231 -14.92 -12.20 -1.90
N LYS A 232 -16.03 -12.33 -2.64
CA LYS A 232 -16.25 -13.37 -3.67
C LYS A 232 -16.13 -12.83 -5.09
N THR A 233 -16.17 -11.51 -5.28
CA THR A 233 -16.05 -10.83 -6.57
C THR A 233 -14.64 -10.31 -6.77
N ARG A 234 -14.21 -10.19 -8.02
CA ARG A 234 -12.93 -9.57 -8.35
C ARG A 234 -13.00 -9.02 -9.77
N ASP A 235 -13.42 -7.78 -9.80
CA ASP A 235 -13.74 -7.02 -10.98
C ASP A 235 -13.40 -5.56 -10.68
N ASN A 236 -12.89 -4.85 -11.68
CA ASN A 236 -12.40 -3.50 -11.47
C ASN A 236 -12.36 -2.68 -12.75
N TRP A 237 -12.48 -1.36 -12.61
CA TRP A 237 -12.23 -0.41 -13.67
C TRP A 237 -10.73 -0.19 -13.83
N PHE A 238 -10.28 -0.26 -15.08
CA PHE A 238 -8.94 0.07 -15.51
C PHE A 238 -9.04 1.19 -16.55
N GLY A 239 -8.13 2.15 -16.52
CA GLY A 239 -8.10 3.28 -17.45
C GLY A 239 -6.75 3.43 -18.09
N PHE A 240 -6.73 3.98 -19.32
CA PHE A 240 -5.48 4.42 -19.94
C PHE A 240 -5.06 5.79 -19.43
N TYR A 241 -3.76 5.95 -19.19
CA TYR A 241 -3.14 7.17 -18.71
C TYR A 241 -1.84 7.43 -19.47
N ARG A 242 -1.42 8.68 -19.57
CA ARG A 242 -0.18 9.08 -20.24
C ARG A 242 1.02 8.81 -19.33
N HIS A 243 1.98 8.02 -19.79
CA HIS A 243 3.12 7.57 -18.99
C HIS A 243 4.04 8.70 -18.56
N ASP A 244 4.15 9.74 -19.38
CA ASP A 244 5.08 10.85 -19.24
C ASP A 244 4.50 12.06 -18.48
N LEU A 245 3.31 11.93 -17.89
CA LEU A 245 2.61 13.02 -17.21
C LEU A 245 2.10 12.65 -15.81
N PRO A 246 1.89 13.63 -14.91
CA PRO A 246 1.13 13.46 -13.67
C PRO A 246 -0.32 13.02 -13.96
N PHE A 247 -0.53 11.71 -13.94
CA PHE A 247 -1.73 11.08 -14.51
C PHE A 247 -3.06 11.45 -13.82
N TYR A 248 -3.03 11.88 -12.54
CA TYR A 248 -4.25 12.29 -11.83
C TYR A 248 -4.85 13.62 -12.33
N ILE A 249 -4.04 14.51 -12.91
CA ILE A 249 -4.49 15.80 -13.44
C ILE A 249 -4.63 15.81 -14.97
N HIS A 250 -4.24 14.71 -15.62
CA HIS A 250 -4.38 14.49 -17.07
C HIS A 250 -5.15 13.19 -17.35
N PRO A 251 -6.40 13.07 -16.87
CA PRO A 251 -7.19 11.87 -17.12
C PRO A 251 -7.49 11.72 -18.61
N LEU A 252 -7.54 10.48 -19.07
CA LEU A 252 -8.14 10.13 -20.36
C LEU A 252 -9.50 9.50 -20.10
N ASN A 253 -10.43 9.69 -21.02
CA ASN A 253 -11.79 9.18 -20.93
C ASN A 253 -11.93 7.84 -21.66
N PHE A 254 -10.96 6.93 -21.49
CA PHE A 254 -11.03 5.54 -21.94
C PHE A 254 -10.77 4.62 -20.76
N GLU A 255 -11.83 3.98 -20.29
CA GLU A 255 -11.80 3.00 -19.22
C GLU A 255 -12.45 1.69 -19.66
N PHE A 256 -12.08 0.59 -19.02
CA PHE A 256 -12.61 -0.72 -19.30
C PHE A 256 -12.70 -1.52 -18.00
N TYR A 257 -13.86 -2.16 -17.81
CA TYR A 257 -14.18 -2.93 -16.62
C TYR A 257 -13.83 -4.39 -16.87
N VAL A 258 -12.95 -4.93 -16.03
CA VAL A 258 -12.38 -6.27 -16.23
C VAL A 258 -12.81 -7.17 -15.09
N ASN A 259 -13.35 -8.34 -15.42
CA ASN A 259 -13.50 -9.44 -14.48
C ASN A 259 -12.22 -10.30 -14.51
N HIS A 260 -11.50 -10.34 -13.40
CA HIS A 260 -10.25 -11.08 -13.24
C HIS A 260 -10.30 -12.00 -12.00
N ALA A 261 -11.47 -12.60 -11.78
CA ALA A 261 -11.73 -13.51 -10.68
C ALA A 261 -10.99 -14.85 -10.82
N GLY A 262 -10.74 -15.46 -9.66
CA GLY A 262 -10.06 -16.74 -9.53
C GLY A 262 -8.57 -16.67 -9.87
N SER A 263 -8.01 -17.84 -10.16
CA SER A 263 -6.60 -18.04 -10.49
C SER A 263 -6.37 -18.44 -11.95
N ASP A 264 -7.41 -18.52 -12.78
CA ASP A 264 -7.34 -18.98 -14.17
C ASP A 264 -7.51 -17.80 -15.14
N PRO A 265 -6.42 -17.30 -15.76
CA PRO A 265 -6.46 -16.15 -16.66
C PRO A 265 -7.30 -16.36 -17.92
N SER A 266 -7.52 -17.62 -18.33
CA SER A 266 -8.32 -17.90 -19.53
C SER A 266 -9.80 -17.52 -19.38
N LYS A 267 -10.24 -17.30 -18.13
CA LYS A 267 -11.61 -16.88 -17.79
C LYS A 267 -11.73 -15.37 -17.59
N TRP A 268 -10.61 -14.66 -17.58
CA TRP A 268 -10.59 -13.21 -17.40
C TRP A 268 -11.06 -12.53 -18.68
N ARG A 269 -11.83 -11.45 -18.54
CA ARG A 269 -12.42 -10.77 -19.69
C ARG A 269 -12.78 -9.32 -19.38
N VAL A 270 -12.83 -8.52 -20.42
CA VAL A 270 -13.48 -7.20 -20.40
C VAL A 270 -15.00 -7.42 -20.41
N GLU A 271 -15.70 -6.79 -19.48
CA GLU A 271 -17.16 -6.88 -19.35
C GLU A 271 -17.85 -5.59 -19.83
N LYS A 272 -17.15 -4.45 -19.74
CA LYS A 272 -17.61 -3.14 -20.24
C LYS A 272 -16.44 -2.30 -20.72
N VAL A 273 -16.71 -1.38 -21.63
CA VAL A 273 -15.80 -0.31 -22.04
C VAL A 273 -16.53 1.03 -21.94
N LEU A 274 -15.91 2.01 -21.32
CA LEU A 274 -16.39 3.38 -21.24
C LEU A 274 -15.45 4.26 -22.07
N TYR A 275 -15.98 4.89 -23.11
CA TYR A 275 -15.24 5.86 -23.92
C TYR A 275 -16.07 7.13 -24.05
N ASN A 276 -15.53 8.27 -23.62
CA ASN A 276 -16.18 9.58 -23.73
C ASN A 276 -17.66 9.54 -23.29
N ASP A 277 -17.89 9.09 -22.05
CA ASP A 277 -19.21 8.92 -21.42
C ASP A 277 -20.20 7.97 -22.14
N GLN A 278 -19.73 7.18 -23.11
CA GLN A 278 -20.50 6.15 -23.79
C GLN A 278 -20.05 4.77 -23.33
N LEU A 279 -21.00 3.97 -22.87
CA LEU A 279 -20.78 2.62 -22.36
C LEU A 279 -21.05 1.58 -23.46
N PHE A 280 -20.15 0.61 -23.58
CA PHE A 280 -20.20 -0.49 -24.53
C PHE A 280 -20.00 -1.83 -23.80
N ASP A 281 -20.55 -2.92 -24.35
CA ASP A 281 -20.41 -4.27 -23.82
C ASP A 281 -19.07 -4.91 -24.17
N SER A 282 -18.37 -4.39 -25.19
CA SER A 282 -17.08 -4.92 -25.64
C SER A 282 -16.25 -3.89 -26.40
N VAL A 283 -14.95 -4.17 -26.57
CA VAL A 283 -14.07 -3.34 -27.42
C VAL A 283 -14.52 -3.42 -28.89
N GLU A 284 -15.03 -4.58 -29.31
CA GLU A 284 -15.53 -4.82 -30.66
C GLU A 284 -16.73 -3.93 -30.99
N GLU A 285 -17.66 -3.79 -30.04
CA GLU A 285 -18.82 -2.92 -30.17
C GLU A 285 -18.41 -1.44 -30.25
N LEU A 286 -17.52 -0.99 -29.36
CA LEU A 286 -16.93 0.35 -29.42
C LEU A 286 -16.31 0.62 -30.80
N MET A 287 -15.51 -0.33 -31.31
CA MET A 287 -14.85 -0.16 -32.61
C MET A 287 -15.82 -0.29 -33.79
N ALA A 288 -16.94 -0.99 -33.65
CA ALA A 288 -18.01 -0.97 -34.64
C ALA A 288 -18.68 0.41 -34.69
N ALA A 289 -18.97 1.01 -33.53
CA ALA A 289 -19.51 2.37 -33.45
C ALA A 289 -18.55 3.41 -34.06
N TYR A 290 -17.25 3.24 -33.84
CA TYR A 290 -16.18 4.05 -34.45
C TYR A 290 -16.19 3.96 -35.97
N ARG A 291 -16.16 2.73 -36.54
CA ARG A 291 -16.16 2.50 -37.99
C ARG A 291 -17.43 2.99 -38.69
N ASN A 292 -18.56 2.91 -38.01
CA ASN A 292 -19.86 3.35 -38.53
C ASN A 292 -20.09 4.86 -38.34
N ALA A 293 -19.11 5.61 -37.85
CA ALA A 293 -19.21 7.05 -37.57
C ALA A 293 -20.38 7.43 -36.64
N SER A 294 -20.81 6.50 -35.79
CA SER A 294 -21.88 6.69 -34.79
C SER A 294 -21.34 7.01 -33.39
N LEU A 295 -20.02 6.85 -33.18
CA LEU A 295 -19.35 7.15 -31.92
C LEU A 295 -19.18 8.66 -31.74
N ILE A 296 -19.58 9.19 -30.58
CA ILE A 296 -19.25 10.58 -30.21
C ILE A 296 -17.78 10.59 -29.76
N LYS A 297 -16.89 11.03 -30.65
CA LYS A 297 -15.44 11.07 -30.39
C LYS A 297 -15.04 12.24 -29.49
N THR A 298 -13.91 12.07 -28.82
CA THR A 298 -13.19 13.15 -28.15
C THR A 298 -11.86 13.42 -28.84
N PHE A 299 -11.26 14.58 -28.57
CA PHE A 299 -9.87 14.87 -28.87
C PHE A 299 -9.23 15.53 -27.66
N ILE A 300 -8.24 14.87 -27.07
CA ILE A 300 -7.46 15.38 -25.94
C ILE A 300 -6.01 15.58 -26.43
N PRO A 301 -5.56 16.84 -26.61
CA PRO A 301 -4.24 17.12 -27.17
C PRO A 301 -3.11 16.65 -26.25
N ALA A 302 -1.96 16.28 -26.81
CA ALA A 302 -0.74 16.11 -26.03
C ALA A 302 -0.30 17.47 -25.46
N LEU A 303 0.35 17.46 -24.30
CA LEU A 303 0.95 18.67 -23.77
C LEU A 303 2.16 19.08 -24.60
N SER A 304 2.34 20.38 -24.78
CA SER A 304 3.56 20.98 -25.33
C SER A 304 4.75 20.75 -24.38
N ASP A 305 5.96 20.85 -24.92
CA ASP A 305 7.19 20.69 -24.12
C ASP A 305 7.32 21.74 -23.01
N GLU A 306 6.74 22.93 -23.19
CA GLU A 306 6.71 23.98 -22.17
C GLU A 306 5.77 23.61 -21.01
N GLU A 307 4.57 23.09 -21.32
CA GLU A 307 3.62 22.64 -20.32
C GLU A 307 4.13 21.44 -19.52
N LYS A 308 4.88 20.53 -20.16
CA LYS A 308 5.53 19.40 -19.48
C LYS A 308 6.55 19.88 -18.45
N LYS A 309 7.39 20.87 -18.79
CA LYS A 309 8.39 21.46 -17.88
C LYS A 309 7.77 22.14 -16.67
N GLY A 310 6.59 22.75 -16.84
CA GLY A 310 5.85 23.41 -15.76
C GLY A 310 5.31 22.47 -14.69
N GLN A 311 5.29 21.15 -14.94
CA GLN A 311 4.72 20.15 -14.03
C GLN A 311 5.77 19.35 -13.25
N THR A 312 7.05 19.55 -13.54
CA THR A 312 8.18 18.88 -12.86
C THR A 312 8.73 19.65 -11.64
N HIS A 313 7.99 20.62 -11.11
CA HIS A 313 8.40 21.47 -9.98
C HIS A 313 7.56 21.23 -8.72
#